data_AF-A0A4Y8A7S7-F1
#
_entry.id   AF-A0A4Y8A7S7-F1
#
_cell.length_a   1.000
_cell.length_b   1.000
_cell.length_c   1.000
_cell.angle_alpha   90.00
_cell.angle_beta   90.00
_cell.angle_gamma   90.00
#
_symmetry.space_group_name_H-M   'P 1'
#
loop_
_entity.id
_entity.type
_entity.pdbx_description
1 polymer ?
#
loop_
_entity_poly.entity_id
_entity_poly.type
_entity_poly.pdbx_seq_one_letter_code
_entity_poly.pdbx_strand_id
1 'polypeptide(L)'
;MKKHLFFIALIGIFSRAVSQNTFPTPTGNVGIGTTTPSNKLQVIDASGTSAVNLQTATNVLNEVIGISFGTQPGIRTKAAVVGVNTNTGNAAGDLALYTNSGTALAEKMRITSDGKVGIGVAAPASLLSVGGNASILTDQQVAFRYNSTITSGTGGALGLQLIANPSANSSAGLFGIYVQMGTNTASSSNVGSMFGLVSTAAHRGTGIIATVNNLYASSPILASTGTITNSYGVMIRPQQIAGVTKGYGVYQAGTADINYFDGNTGFGAANPQNKLVVAQASSLVPAALIQDTDTGDAGLAFNVSGASFT
;
A
#
# COMPACT_ATOMS: atom_id res chain seq x y z
N MET A 1 89.71 61.25 7.04
CA MET A 1 88.37 61.33 7.66
C MET A 1 87.41 60.51 6.81
N LYS A 2 86.76 59.52 7.42
CA LYS A 2 85.94 58.47 6.79
C LYS A 2 84.66 59.07 6.20
N LYS A 3 84.31 58.73 4.95
CA LYS A 3 82.95 58.89 4.41
C LYS A 3 82.28 57.52 4.45
N HIS A 4 81.33 57.32 5.35
CA HIS A 4 80.49 56.13 5.40
C HIS A 4 79.30 56.33 4.48
N LEU A 5 79.32 55.65 3.33
CA LEU A 5 78.15 55.52 2.48
C LEU A 5 77.40 54.26 2.92
N PHE A 6 76.25 54.47 3.55
CA PHE A 6 75.30 53.43 3.94
C PHE A 6 74.70 52.81 2.67
N PHE A 7 74.88 51.50 2.47
CA PHE A 7 74.17 50.76 1.42
C PHE A 7 73.08 49.91 2.10
N ILE A 8 71.83 50.33 1.95
CA ILE A 8 70.66 49.55 2.33
C ILE A 8 70.43 48.53 1.21
N ALA A 9 70.76 47.27 1.45
CA ALA A 9 70.36 46.18 0.55
C ALA A 9 68.89 45.85 0.83
N LEU A 10 68.03 46.20 -0.11
CA LEU A 10 66.61 45.89 -0.11
C LEU A 10 66.39 44.38 -0.32
N ILE A 11 65.51 43.85 0.51
CA ILE A 11 65.05 42.46 0.65
C ILE A 11 64.48 41.88 -0.65
N GLY A 12 64.85 40.64 -0.98
CA GLY A 12 64.15 39.78 -1.92
C GLY A 12 63.81 38.43 -1.28
N ILE A 13 62.73 38.36 -0.49
CA ILE A 13 62.14 37.09 -0.08
C ILE A 13 61.29 36.59 -1.25
N PHE A 14 61.78 35.59 -1.98
CA PHE A 14 60.93 34.82 -2.88
C PHE A 14 60.16 33.80 -2.06
N SER A 15 58.92 34.11 -1.68
CA SER A 15 58.00 33.07 -1.22
C SER A 15 57.64 32.21 -2.44
N ARG A 16 58.00 30.92 -2.40
CA ARG A 16 57.51 29.96 -3.39
C ARG A 16 56.03 29.74 -3.11
N ALA A 17 55.17 30.49 -3.78
CA ALA A 17 53.76 30.16 -3.87
C ALA A 17 53.66 28.85 -4.68
N VAL A 18 53.45 27.73 -3.99
CA VAL A 18 52.87 26.56 -4.65
C VAL A 18 51.46 26.99 -5.00
N SER A 19 51.17 27.08 -6.30
CA SER A 19 49.83 27.43 -6.78
C SER A 19 48.81 26.43 -6.23
N GLN A 20 48.07 26.85 -5.21
CA GLN A 20 46.70 26.40 -5.00
C GLN A 20 45.84 27.49 -5.66
N ASN A 21 45.06 27.14 -6.68
CA ASN A 21 44.21 28.09 -7.41
C ASN A 21 43.40 28.96 -6.42
N THR A 22 43.85 30.20 -6.20
CA THR A 22 43.09 31.24 -5.52
C THR A 22 42.35 32.01 -6.61
N PHE A 23 41.08 31.68 -6.84
CA PHE A 23 40.26 32.44 -7.78
C PHE A 23 40.06 33.88 -7.24
N PRO A 24 40.41 34.95 -7.99
CA PRO A 24 40.55 36.30 -7.45
C PRO A 24 39.25 37.11 -7.52
N THR A 25 38.96 37.91 -6.46
CA THR A 25 38.28 39.25 -6.40
C THR A 25 37.57 39.45 -5.04
N PRO A 26 37.28 40.71 -4.58
CA PRO A 26 37.03 41.04 -3.16
C PRO A 26 35.85 40.36 -2.47
N THR A 27 34.96 39.69 -3.23
CA THR A 27 33.68 39.14 -2.74
C THR A 27 33.71 37.63 -2.46
N GLY A 28 34.73 36.92 -2.95
CA GLY A 28 34.94 35.49 -2.66
C GLY A 28 33.91 34.53 -3.28
N ASN A 29 33.40 34.83 -4.48
CA ASN A 29 32.57 33.92 -5.28
C ASN A 29 33.34 33.44 -6.53
N VAL A 30 33.08 32.22 -7.00
CA VAL A 30 33.69 31.64 -8.20
C VAL A 30 32.64 31.44 -9.28
N GLY A 31 32.83 32.10 -10.43
CA GLY A 31 32.03 31.91 -11.64
C GLY A 31 32.81 31.15 -12.71
N ILE A 32 32.20 30.14 -13.32
CA ILE A 32 32.70 29.46 -14.52
C ILE A 32 31.64 29.66 -15.61
N GLY A 33 32.02 30.26 -16.73
CA GLY A 33 31.07 30.65 -17.78
C GLY A 33 30.16 31.84 -17.41
N THR A 34 30.42 32.51 -16.28
CA THR A 34 29.74 33.76 -15.87
C THR A 34 30.70 34.70 -15.17
N THR A 35 30.53 36.02 -15.39
CA THR A 35 31.33 37.08 -14.75
C THR A 35 30.64 37.67 -13.52
N THR A 36 29.35 37.39 -13.30
CA THR A 36 28.55 37.93 -12.19
C THR A 36 27.88 36.81 -11.39
N PRO A 37 28.66 35.99 -10.64
CA PRO A 37 28.10 34.86 -9.92
C PRO A 37 27.22 35.29 -8.73
N SER A 38 25.98 34.79 -8.68
CA SER A 38 25.03 35.06 -7.57
C SER A 38 25.20 34.10 -6.38
N ASN A 39 25.90 32.99 -6.56
CA ASN A 39 26.21 31.99 -5.54
C ASN A 39 27.73 31.84 -5.34
N LYS A 40 28.15 31.18 -4.27
CA LYS A 40 29.58 30.91 -3.99
C LYS A 40 30.29 30.16 -5.11
N LEU A 41 29.59 29.24 -5.76
CA LEU A 41 30.00 28.63 -7.00
C LEU A 41 28.83 28.70 -7.98
N GLN A 42 29.05 29.28 -9.16
CA GLN A 42 28.10 29.25 -10.25
C GLN A 42 28.81 28.82 -11.53
N VAL A 43 28.29 27.75 -12.14
CA VAL A 43 28.76 27.25 -13.43
C VAL A 43 27.62 27.42 -14.42
N ILE A 44 27.86 28.14 -15.52
CA ILE A 44 26.91 28.31 -16.61
C ILE A 44 27.54 27.70 -17.87
N ASP A 45 26.87 26.69 -18.42
CA ASP A 45 27.19 26.13 -19.75
C ASP A 45 26.05 26.48 -20.72
N ALA A 46 26.39 27.23 -21.77
CA ALA A 46 25.43 27.61 -22.82
C ALA A 46 25.15 26.47 -23.82
N SER A 47 25.96 25.42 -23.83
CA SER A 47 25.86 24.30 -24.78
C SER A 47 24.93 23.17 -24.31
N GLY A 48 24.45 23.20 -23.07
CA GLY A 48 23.49 22.23 -22.53
C GLY A 48 24.07 20.87 -22.17
N THR A 49 25.39 20.76 -21.98
CA THR A 49 26.05 19.53 -21.51
C THR A 49 26.11 19.50 -19.97
N SER A 50 26.67 18.42 -19.40
CA SER A 50 26.93 18.36 -17.96
C SER A 50 27.94 19.44 -17.54
N ALA A 51 27.42 20.57 -17.07
CA ALA A 51 28.23 21.71 -16.60
C ALA A 51 29.20 21.34 -15.46
N VAL A 52 28.84 20.33 -14.65
CA VAL A 52 29.69 19.75 -13.62
C VAL A 52 29.72 18.24 -13.81
N ASN A 53 30.91 17.69 -14.01
CA ASN A 53 31.13 16.25 -14.13
C ASN A 53 32.00 15.78 -12.95
N LEU A 54 31.46 14.88 -12.14
CA LEU A 54 32.17 14.27 -11.02
C LEU A 54 32.53 12.85 -11.42
N GLN A 55 33.83 12.56 -11.53
CA GLN A 55 34.34 11.24 -11.89
C GLN A 55 35.33 10.74 -10.86
N THR A 56 35.28 9.44 -10.60
CA THR A 56 36.35 8.75 -9.89
C THR A 56 37.50 8.43 -10.83
N ALA A 57 38.71 8.29 -10.28
CA ALA A 57 39.89 7.95 -11.07
C ALA A 57 39.94 6.46 -11.47
N THR A 58 39.10 5.64 -10.84
CA THR A 58 39.01 4.20 -11.06
C THR A 58 37.60 3.79 -11.45
N ASN A 59 37.48 2.57 -12.00
CA ASN A 59 36.21 1.92 -12.31
C ASN A 59 36.09 0.63 -11.49
N VAL A 60 35.82 0.79 -10.18
CA VAL A 60 35.69 -0.33 -9.24
C VAL A 60 34.23 -0.53 -8.82
N LEU A 61 33.80 -1.79 -8.67
CA LEU A 61 32.46 -2.13 -8.22
C LEU A 61 32.16 -1.48 -6.85
N ASN A 62 30.96 -0.92 -6.69
CA ASN A 62 30.48 -0.19 -5.50
C ASN A 62 31.24 1.11 -5.20
N GLU A 63 32.05 1.61 -6.14
CA GLU A 63 32.67 2.92 -6.01
C GLU A 63 31.59 4.03 -6.04
N VAL A 64 31.74 5.02 -5.17
CA VAL A 64 30.72 6.05 -4.92
C VAL A 64 31.30 7.43 -5.17
N ILE A 65 30.56 8.28 -5.89
CA ILE A 65 30.89 9.69 -6.07
C ILE A 65 29.64 10.54 -6.03
N GLY A 66 29.75 11.75 -5.47
CA GLY A 66 28.61 12.66 -5.48
C GLY A 66 28.81 13.91 -4.66
N ILE A 67 27.69 14.52 -4.30
CA ILE A 67 27.62 15.80 -3.60
C ILE A 67 27.13 15.54 -2.18
N SER A 68 27.92 15.98 -1.20
CA SER A 68 27.59 15.89 0.23
C SER A 68 27.14 17.24 0.78
N PHE A 69 26.12 17.23 1.63
CA PHE A 69 25.60 18.39 2.33
C PHE A 69 25.92 18.27 3.82
N GLY A 70 26.57 19.27 4.40
CA GLY A 70 27.05 19.22 5.78
C GLY A 70 27.25 20.59 6.41
N THR A 71 27.73 20.59 7.66
CA THR A 71 27.95 21.82 8.46
C THR A 71 29.33 21.79 9.13
N GLN A 72 29.98 22.95 9.23
CA GLN A 72 31.21 23.20 10.01
C GLN A 72 30.84 23.85 11.38
N PRO A 73 31.61 23.67 12.47
CA PRO A 73 32.84 22.88 12.60
C PRO A 73 32.65 21.35 12.49
N GLY A 74 33.60 20.70 11.81
CA GLY A 74 33.71 19.25 11.67
C GLY A 74 33.13 18.68 10.36
N ILE A 75 33.46 17.43 10.05
CA ILE A 75 32.90 16.70 8.90
C ILE A 75 31.55 16.11 9.32
N ARG A 76 30.50 16.95 9.34
CA ARG A 76 29.14 16.55 9.74
C ARG A 76 28.22 16.46 8.53
N THR A 77 28.43 15.45 7.69
CA THR A 77 27.56 15.17 6.54
C THR A 77 26.15 14.81 7.00
N LYS A 78 25.17 15.61 6.58
CA LYS A 78 23.73 15.46 6.86
C LYS A 78 23.03 14.60 5.81
N ALA A 79 23.39 14.79 4.55
CA ALA A 79 22.84 14.04 3.42
C ALA A 79 23.84 14.01 2.27
N ALA A 80 23.65 13.08 1.33
CA ALA A 80 24.38 13.05 0.08
C ALA A 80 23.52 12.52 -1.06
N VAL A 81 23.82 12.99 -2.27
CA VAL A 81 23.31 12.44 -3.53
C VAL A 81 24.51 11.89 -4.28
N VAL A 82 24.48 10.60 -4.59
CA VAL A 82 25.66 9.90 -5.12
C VAL A 82 25.31 8.98 -6.28
N GLY A 83 26.21 8.90 -7.26
CA GLY A 83 26.28 7.80 -8.21
C GLY A 83 27.07 6.64 -7.60
N VAL A 84 26.60 5.42 -7.83
CA VAL A 84 27.24 4.19 -7.37
C VAL A 84 27.55 3.34 -8.59
N ASN A 85 28.82 3.01 -8.79
CA ASN A 85 29.22 2.11 -9.84
C ASN A 85 28.76 0.68 -9.54
N THR A 86 27.97 0.09 -10.44
CA THR A 86 27.45 -1.28 -10.28
C THR A 86 28.08 -2.28 -11.25
N ASN A 87 28.97 -1.83 -12.14
CA ASN A 87 29.58 -2.71 -13.13
C ASN A 87 30.94 -2.16 -13.61
N THR A 88 31.99 -2.98 -13.55
CA THR A 88 33.33 -2.59 -14.00
C THR A 88 33.54 -2.68 -15.52
N GLY A 89 32.62 -3.29 -16.26
CA GLY A 89 32.69 -3.52 -17.71
C GLY A 89 31.91 -2.52 -18.57
N ASN A 90 31.06 -1.69 -17.98
CA ASN A 90 30.29 -0.65 -18.70
C ASN A 90 29.98 0.55 -17.79
N ALA A 91 29.17 1.50 -18.26
CA ALA A 91 28.80 2.71 -17.52
C ALA A 91 27.52 2.53 -16.67
N ALA A 92 27.12 1.28 -16.36
CA ALA A 92 25.96 1.05 -15.50
C ALA A 92 26.25 1.54 -14.07
N GLY A 93 25.37 2.38 -13.57
CA GLY A 93 25.45 2.92 -12.24
C GLY A 93 24.08 3.21 -11.68
N ASP A 94 24.00 3.18 -10.37
CA ASP A 94 22.80 3.49 -9.62
C ASP A 94 22.88 4.92 -9.09
N LEU A 95 21.72 5.56 -8.91
CA LEU A 95 21.61 6.79 -8.14
C LEU A 95 21.15 6.46 -6.72
N ALA A 96 21.86 6.94 -5.71
CA ALA A 96 21.50 6.70 -4.31
C ALA A 96 21.42 7.99 -3.49
N LEU A 97 20.45 8.02 -2.58
CA LEU A 97 20.18 9.11 -1.66
C LEU A 97 20.49 8.66 -0.23
N TYR A 98 21.33 9.43 0.44
CA TYR A 98 21.81 9.14 1.77
C TYR A 98 21.36 10.20 2.75
N THR A 99 20.95 9.79 3.95
CA THR A 99 20.74 10.70 5.09
C THR A 99 21.42 10.18 6.34
N ASN A 100 21.78 11.11 7.23
CA ASN A 100 22.45 10.79 8.49
C ASN A 100 21.43 10.79 9.64
N SER A 101 21.35 9.70 10.40
CA SER A 101 20.48 9.58 11.58
C SER A 101 21.06 10.23 12.85
N GLY A 102 22.22 10.87 12.75
CA GLY A 102 23.00 11.41 13.87
C GLY A 102 24.20 10.53 14.25
N THR A 103 24.22 9.26 13.82
CA THR A 103 25.30 8.30 14.10
C THR A 103 26.10 7.96 12.85
N ALA A 104 25.42 7.68 11.73
CA ALA A 104 26.04 7.32 10.47
C ALA A 104 25.18 7.77 9.28
N LEU A 105 25.87 7.99 8.16
CA LEU A 105 25.23 8.17 6.88
C LEU A 105 24.75 6.82 6.36
N ALA A 106 23.47 6.72 5.98
CA ALA A 106 22.89 5.48 5.47
C ALA A 106 22.05 5.76 4.22
N GLU A 107 22.07 4.82 3.29
CA GLU A 107 21.22 4.86 2.10
C GLU A 107 19.75 4.76 2.52
N LYS A 108 18.91 5.64 1.96
CA LYS A 108 17.47 5.67 2.19
C LYS A 108 16.67 5.39 0.94
N MET A 109 17.20 5.73 -0.23
CA MET A 109 16.57 5.46 -1.51
C MET A 109 17.63 5.20 -2.57
N ARG A 110 17.33 4.29 -3.49
CA ARG A 110 18.16 3.98 -4.65
C ARG A 110 17.31 3.84 -5.90
N ILE A 111 17.83 4.32 -7.02
CA ILE A 111 17.34 4.01 -8.36
C ILE A 111 18.44 3.22 -9.05
N THR A 112 18.15 1.97 -9.38
CA THR A 112 19.10 1.09 -10.05
C THR A 112 19.29 1.48 -11.52
N SER A 113 20.40 1.07 -12.12
CA SER A 113 20.64 1.18 -13.57
C SER A 113 19.54 0.55 -14.42
N ASP A 114 18.80 -0.44 -13.90
CA ASP A 114 17.63 -1.07 -14.52
C ASP A 114 16.31 -0.28 -14.32
N GLY A 115 16.36 0.89 -13.67
CA GLY A 115 15.20 1.75 -13.44
C GLY A 115 14.32 1.36 -12.24
N LYS A 116 14.75 0.39 -11.41
CA LYS A 116 14.02 -0.01 -10.20
C LYS A 116 14.31 0.93 -9.04
N VAL A 117 13.28 1.34 -8.31
CA VAL A 117 13.35 2.24 -7.16
C VAL A 117 13.23 1.43 -5.86
N GLY A 118 14.25 1.51 -5.00
CA GLY A 118 14.23 1.02 -3.63
C GLY A 118 14.07 2.17 -2.64
N ILE A 119 13.17 2.07 -1.67
CA ILE A 119 13.06 2.96 -0.52
C ILE A 119 13.28 2.10 0.74
N GLY A 120 14.37 2.32 1.46
CA GLY A 120 14.76 1.48 2.59
C GLY A 120 15.18 0.04 2.23
N VAL A 121 15.41 -0.26 0.94
CA VAL A 121 15.86 -1.56 0.43
C VAL A 121 17.02 -1.35 -0.54
N ALA A 122 18.15 -2.01 -0.30
CA ALA A 122 19.36 -1.85 -1.11
C ALA A 122 19.30 -2.57 -2.47
N ALA A 123 18.55 -3.67 -2.57
CA ALA A 123 18.40 -4.47 -3.79
C ALA A 123 16.92 -4.62 -4.17
N PRO A 124 16.32 -3.62 -4.85
CA PRO A 124 14.91 -3.69 -5.24
C PRO A 124 14.67 -4.81 -6.26
N ALA A 125 13.76 -5.74 -5.93
CA ALA A 125 13.43 -6.86 -6.83
C ALA A 125 12.44 -6.43 -7.94
N SER A 126 11.57 -5.47 -7.64
CA SER A 126 10.53 -4.91 -8.50
C SER A 126 10.80 -3.44 -8.85
N LEU A 127 10.03 -2.87 -9.78
CA LEU A 127 10.14 -1.45 -10.17
C LEU A 127 10.04 -0.48 -8.98
N LEU A 128 9.26 -0.81 -7.96
CA LEU A 128 9.21 -0.09 -6.69
C LEU A 128 9.22 -1.10 -5.54
N SER A 129 10.25 -1.06 -4.69
CA SER A 129 10.38 -1.85 -3.46
C SER A 129 10.49 -0.92 -2.26
N VAL A 130 9.58 -1.05 -1.28
CA VAL A 130 9.62 -0.26 -0.04
C VAL A 130 9.87 -1.20 1.14
N GLY A 131 10.92 -0.92 1.91
CA GLY A 131 11.31 -1.66 3.10
C GLY A 131 10.69 -1.00 4.34
N GLY A 132 9.82 -1.74 5.03
CA GLY A 132 9.08 -1.25 6.19
C GLY A 132 7.66 -0.78 5.87
N ASN A 133 7.09 0.03 6.75
CA ASN A 133 5.72 0.52 6.61
C ASN A 133 5.66 1.72 5.66
N ALA A 134 4.79 1.65 4.66
CA ALA A 134 4.53 2.75 3.73
C ALA A 134 3.14 3.37 4.01
N SER A 135 3.10 4.69 4.18
CA SER A 135 1.84 5.44 4.16
C SER A 135 1.69 6.07 2.78
N ILE A 136 0.63 5.71 2.06
CA ILE A 136 0.32 6.26 0.73
C ILE A 136 -0.84 7.24 0.92
N LEU A 137 -0.51 8.53 1.00
CA LEU A 137 -1.50 9.61 1.06
C LEU A 137 -1.91 9.96 -0.37
N THR A 138 -3.20 9.86 -0.68
CA THR A 138 -3.72 10.17 -2.01
C THR A 138 -4.99 11.01 -1.91
N ASP A 139 -5.12 12.02 -2.77
CA ASP A 139 -6.36 12.79 -2.93
C ASP A 139 -7.43 12.07 -3.78
N GLN A 140 -7.12 10.86 -4.31
CA GLN A 140 -8.00 10.02 -5.14
C GLN A 140 -7.82 8.52 -4.82
N GLN A 141 -8.77 7.66 -5.22
CA GLN A 141 -8.77 6.21 -4.91
C GLN A 141 -7.46 5.50 -5.28
N VAL A 142 -6.84 4.81 -4.31
CA VAL A 142 -5.73 3.88 -4.58
C VAL A 142 -6.29 2.59 -5.16
N ALA A 143 -6.11 2.38 -6.46
CA ALA A 143 -6.38 1.09 -7.08
C ALA A 143 -5.23 0.12 -6.76
N PHE A 144 -5.38 -0.69 -5.70
CA PHE A 144 -4.47 -1.81 -5.43
C PHE A 144 -4.72 -2.93 -6.46
N ARG A 145 -4.00 -2.91 -7.58
CA ARG A 145 -3.98 -4.03 -8.54
C ARG A 145 -2.96 -5.06 -8.08
N TYR A 146 -3.43 -6.17 -7.51
CA TYR A 146 -2.59 -7.32 -7.17
C TYR A 146 -2.68 -8.37 -8.29
N ASN A 147 -1.57 -8.65 -8.98
CA ASN A 147 -1.48 -9.67 -10.04
C ASN A 147 -0.51 -10.77 -9.60
N SER A 148 -1.03 -11.85 -9.01
CA SER A 148 -0.22 -13.03 -8.64
C SER A 148 -0.43 -14.15 -9.64
N THR A 149 0.66 -14.70 -10.18
CA THR A 149 0.66 -15.86 -11.08
C THR A 149 1.38 -17.00 -10.36
N ILE A 150 0.64 -17.99 -9.83
CA ILE A 150 1.21 -19.16 -9.15
C ILE A 150 1.57 -20.20 -10.21
N THR A 151 2.86 -20.46 -10.41
CA THR A 151 3.37 -21.35 -11.47
C THR A 151 3.67 -22.78 -11.01
N SER A 152 3.63 -23.10 -9.70
CA SER A 152 3.53 -24.46 -9.13
C SER A 152 3.61 -24.45 -7.59
N GLY A 153 2.71 -25.15 -6.90
CA GLY A 153 2.76 -25.42 -5.44
C GLY A 153 1.45 -25.15 -4.69
N THR A 154 1.12 -26.00 -3.72
CA THR A 154 -0.06 -25.91 -2.84
C THR A 154 0.01 -24.67 -1.94
N GLY A 155 -0.55 -23.54 -2.38
CA GLY A 155 -0.63 -22.31 -1.57
C GLY A 155 -1.51 -21.25 -2.25
N GLY A 156 -2.40 -20.62 -1.49
CA GLY A 156 -3.24 -19.51 -1.97
C GLY A 156 -2.51 -18.17 -1.89
N ALA A 157 -2.81 -17.24 -2.80
CA ALA A 157 -2.34 -15.85 -2.70
C ALA A 157 -3.40 -14.99 -1.99
N LEU A 158 -3.01 -14.28 -0.92
CA LEU A 158 -3.86 -13.28 -0.29
C LEU A 158 -3.73 -11.95 -1.05
N GLY A 159 -4.84 -11.45 -1.62
CA GLY A 159 -4.85 -10.17 -2.35
C GLY A 159 -4.89 -8.93 -1.46
N LEU A 160 -5.34 -9.07 -0.20
CA LEU A 160 -5.36 -8.01 0.81
C LEU A 160 -5.44 -8.64 2.21
N GLN A 161 -4.42 -8.43 3.05
CA GLN A 161 -4.42 -8.84 4.45
C GLN A 161 -4.40 -7.61 5.36
N LEU A 162 -5.37 -7.52 6.27
CA LEU A 162 -5.50 -6.43 7.23
C LEU A 162 -5.46 -7.01 8.64
N ILE A 163 -4.56 -6.49 9.48
CA ILE A 163 -4.36 -6.93 10.87
C ILE A 163 -4.21 -5.68 11.75
N ALA A 164 -4.96 -5.61 12.85
CA ALA A 164 -4.79 -4.59 13.87
C ALA A 164 -4.14 -5.21 15.12
N ASN A 165 -3.00 -4.66 15.54
CA ASN A 165 -2.27 -5.07 16.75
C ASN A 165 -2.25 -3.88 17.74
N PRO A 166 -3.34 -3.63 18.49
CA PRO A 166 -3.32 -2.56 19.48
C PRO A 166 -2.29 -2.85 20.57
N SER A 167 -1.49 -1.84 20.95
CA SER A 167 -0.64 -1.91 22.15
C SER A 167 -1.48 -1.75 23.42
N ALA A 168 -0.94 -2.26 24.53
CA ALA A 168 -1.56 -2.33 25.86
C ALA A 168 -2.65 -1.26 26.13
N ASN A 169 -3.87 -1.76 26.43
CA ASN A 169 -5.09 -1.02 26.77
C ASN A 169 -5.76 -0.18 25.67
N SER A 170 -5.55 -0.49 24.39
CA SER A 170 -6.27 0.17 23.28
C SER A 170 -7.26 -0.76 22.56
N SER A 171 -8.46 -0.25 22.28
CA SER A 171 -9.43 -0.92 21.38
C SER A 171 -9.22 -0.42 19.96
N ALA A 172 -8.81 -1.30 19.04
CA ALA A 172 -8.70 -0.97 17.61
C ALA A 172 -9.88 -1.58 16.84
N GLY A 173 -10.58 -0.75 16.06
CA GLY A 173 -11.54 -1.22 15.07
C GLY A 173 -10.82 -1.63 13.79
N LEU A 174 -10.96 -2.90 13.40
CA LEU A 174 -10.46 -3.41 12.12
C LEU A 174 -11.64 -3.56 11.16
N PHE A 175 -11.59 -2.87 10.02
CA PHE A 175 -12.56 -3.02 8.95
C PHE A 175 -11.88 -3.72 7.77
N GLY A 176 -12.38 -4.90 7.37
CA GLY A 176 -11.81 -5.68 6.27
C GLY A 176 -11.92 -4.97 4.92
N ILE A 177 -13.15 -4.79 4.42
CA ILE A 177 -13.41 -3.95 3.23
C ILE A 177 -14.65 -3.11 3.55
N TYR A 178 -14.48 -1.79 3.68
CA TYR A 178 -15.59 -0.86 3.89
C TYR A 178 -15.87 -0.12 2.58
N VAL A 179 -17.01 -0.42 1.95
CA VAL A 179 -17.48 0.27 0.74
C VAL A 179 -18.68 1.13 1.10
N GLN A 180 -18.53 2.45 0.99
CA GLN A 180 -19.63 3.40 1.08
C GLN A 180 -19.98 3.93 -0.31
N MET A 181 -21.25 3.79 -0.68
CA MET A 181 -21.79 4.31 -1.93
C MET A 181 -22.77 5.44 -1.63
N GLY A 182 -22.64 6.56 -2.33
CA GLY A 182 -23.58 7.68 -2.22
C GLY A 182 -23.46 8.62 -3.42
N THR A 183 -24.52 9.36 -3.70
CA THR A 183 -24.57 10.37 -4.77
C THR A 183 -25.17 11.65 -4.24
N ASN A 184 -24.56 12.79 -4.55
CA ASN A 184 -25.11 14.12 -4.25
C ASN A 184 -25.78 14.68 -5.50
N THR A 185 -26.82 14.01 -5.99
CA THR A 185 -27.56 14.45 -7.18
C THR A 185 -28.50 15.61 -6.86
N ALA A 186 -28.52 16.64 -7.72
CA ALA A 186 -29.50 17.72 -7.65
C ALA A 186 -30.93 17.18 -7.86
N SER A 187 -31.94 17.98 -7.51
CA SER A 187 -33.38 17.64 -7.37
C SER A 187 -34.10 17.06 -8.61
N SER A 188 -33.38 16.71 -9.67
CA SER A 188 -33.92 16.10 -10.90
C SER A 188 -33.07 14.96 -11.50
N SER A 189 -31.97 14.54 -10.88
CA SER A 189 -31.12 13.46 -11.44
C SER A 189 -31.45 12.09 -10.83
N ASN A 190 -31.77 11.12 -11.69
CA ASN A 190 -32.01 9.73 -11.29
C ASN A 190 -30.72 8.90 -11.44
N VAL A 191 -30.41 8.07 -10.45
CA VAL A 191 -29.34 7.07 -10.54
C VAL A 191 -29.99 5.72 -10.80
N GLY A 192 -29.80 5.17 -11.99
CA GLY A 192 -30.47 3.93 -12.43
C GLY A 192 -29.99 2.67 -11.68
N SER A 193 -28.70 2.58 -11.35
CA SER A 193 -28.13 1.47 -10.59
C SER A 193 -26.81 1.88 -9.94
N MET A 194 -26.54 1.36 -8.74
CA MET A 194 -25.27 1.51 -8.03
C MET A 194 -24.85 0.16 -7.47
N PHE A 195 -23.60 -0.26 -7.71
CA PHE A 195 -23.03 -1.53 -7.24
C PHE A 195 -21.82 -1.29 -6.34
N GLY A 196 -21.88 -1.77 -5.09
CA GLY A 196 -20.82 -1.53 -4.09
C GLY A 196 -19.66 -2.48 -4.23
N LEU A 197 -19.95 -3.77 -4.17
CA LEU A 197 -18.98 -4.84 -4.39
C LEU A 197 -19.52 -5.76 -5.49
N VAL A 198 -18.72 -5.96 -6.54
CA VAL A 198 -18.97 -6.96 -7.58
C VAL A 198 -17.84 -7.98 -7.52
N SER A 199 -18.19 -9.22 -7.16
CA SER A 199 -17.25 -10.35 -7.15
C SER A 199 -17.61 -11.30 -8.29
N THR A 200 -16.63 -11.67 -9.12
CA THR A 200 -16.84 -12.53 -10.27
C THR A 200 -15.68 -13.50 -10.41
N ALA A 201 -15.95 -14.79 -10.23
CA ALA A 201 -15.06 -15.85 -10.66
C ALA A 201 -15.34 -16.21 -12.12
N ALA A 202 -14.29 -16.37 -12.93
CA ALA A 202 -14.38 -16.77 -14.31
C ALA A 202 -13.40 -17.90 -14.62
N HIS A 203 -13.90 -19.03 -15.15
CA HIS A 203 -13.08 -20.08 -15.72
C HIS A 203 -13.05 -19.92 -17.23
N ARG A 204 -11.87 -19.72 -17.82
CA ARG A 204 -11.71 -19.49 -19.28
C ARG A 204 -10.98 -20.64 -20.00
N GLY A 205 -10.75 -21.77 -19.31
CA GLY A 205 -10.06 -22.94 -19.83
C GLY A 205 -10.93 -24.19 -19.87
N THR A 206 -10.35 -25.33 -20.23
CA THR A 206 -11.05 -26.64 -20.38
C THR A 206 -11.02 -27.51 -19.11
N GLY A 207 -10.31 -27.09 -18.05
CA GLY A 207 -10.24 -27.82 -16.78
C GLY A 207 -11.53 -27.75 -15.96
N ILE A 208 -11.51 -28.31 -14.75
CA ILE A 208 -12.66 -28.30 -13.83
C ILE A 208 -12.34 -27.39 -12.64
N ILE A 209 -13.24 -26.45 -12.32
CA ILE A 209 -13.27 -25.82 -10.99
C ILE A 209 -14.35 -26.54 -10.18
N ALA A 210 -13.94 -27.39 -9.24
CA ALA A 210 -14.86 -28.21 -8.45
C ALA A 210 -15.74 -27.39 -7.50
N THR A 211 -15.27 -26.23 -7.04
CA THR A 211 -16.01 -25.33 -6.14
C THR A 211 -15.54 -23.89 -6.35
N VAL A 212 -16.48 -22.95 -6.43
CA VAL A 212 -16.22 -21.51 -6.51
C VAL A 212 -16.98 -20.82 -5.40
N ASN A 213 -16.28 -20.06 -4.57
CA ASN A 213 -16.89 -19.20 -3.56
C ASN A 213 -16.55 -17.74 -3.86
N ASN A 214 -17.50 -16.97 -4.40
CA ASN A 214 -17.30 -15.54 -4.67
C ASN A 214 -17.27 -14.71 -3.38
N LEU A 215 -17.97 -15.18 -2.34
CA LEU A 215 -17.92 -14.67 -0.98
C LEU A 215 -17.81 -15.88 -0.05
N TYR A 216 -16.76 -15.94 0.76
CA TYR A 216 -16.52 -17.01 1.72
C TYR A 216 -16.22 -16.37 3.08
N ALA A 217 -17.03 -16.68 4.09
CA ALA A 217 -16.84 -16.24 5.46
C ALA A 217 -16.45 -17.45 6.32
N SER A 218 -15.30 -17.37 6.99
CA SER A 218 -14.84 -18.39 7.93
C SER A 218 -14.96 -17.91 9.37
N SER A 219 -15.11 -18.84 10.31
CA SER A 219 -15.06 -18.54 11.73
C SER A 219 -13.71 -17.92 12.12
N PRO A 220 -13.68 -16.96 13.07
CA PRO A 220 -12.42 -16.43 13.60
C PRO A 220 -11.59 -17.52 14.30
N ILE A 221 -10.27 -17.39 14.22
CA ILE A 221 -9.32 -18.24 14.95
C ILE A 221 -8.85 -17.48 16.20
N LEU A 222 -9.01 -18.06 17.38
CA LEU A 222 -8.47 -17.52 18.64
C LEU A 222 -7.19 -18.28 19.02
N ALA A 223 -6.12 -17.54 19.28
CA ALA A 223 -4.83 -18.10 19.72
C ALA A 223 -4.52 -17.84 21.21
N SER A 224 -5.38 -17.12 21.95
CA SER A 224 -5.18 -16.73 23.36
C SER A 224 -6.51 -16.66 24.14
N THR A 225 -6.47 -16.24 25.41
CA THR A 225 -7.61 -16.09 26.34
C THR A 225 -8.58 -14.93 26.02
N GLY A 226 -8.45 -14.29 24.85
CA GLY A 226 -9.40 -13.26 24.43
C GLY A 226 -10.80 -13.81 24.16
N THR A 227 -11.83 -12.96 24.17
CA THR A 227 -13.21 -13.36 23.87
C THR A 227 -13.75 -12.63 22.64
N ILE A 228 -14.50 -13.35 21.81
CA ILE A 228 -15.35 -12.75 20.76
C ILE A 228 -16.80 -12.91 21.23
N THR A 229 -17.44 -11.81 21.61
CA THR A 229 -18.82 -11.85 22.12
C THR A 229 -19.84 -12.19 21.04
N ASN A 230 -19.65 -11.68 19.82
CA ASN A 230 -20.50 -11.97 18.67
C ASN A 230 -19.64 -12.09 17.40
N SER A 231 -19.87 -13.13 16.59
CA SER A 231 -19.24 -13.31 15.28
C SER A 231 -20.32 -13.56 14.24
N TYR A 232 -20.36 -12.71 13.21
CA TYR A 232 -21.30 -12.82 12.10
C TYR A 232 -20.53 -13.11 10.82
N GLY A 233 -20.88 -14.19 10.10
CA GLY A 233 -20.30 -14.47 8.79
C GLY A 233 -20.79 -13.49 7.72
N VAL A 234 -22.09 -13.24 7.69
CA VAL A 234 -22.73 -12.17 6.89
C VAL A 234 -23.74 -11.47 7.79
N MET A 235 -23.56 -10.16 8.02
CA MET A 235 -24.50 -9.34 8.77
C MET A 235 -25.25 -8.41 7.82
N ILE A 236 -26.57 -8.53 7.78
CA ILE A 236 -27.45 -7.68 6.98
C ILE A 236 -28.19 -6.76 7.93
N ARG A 237 -27.95 -5.45 7.80
CA ARG A 237 -28.66 -4.42 8.59
C ARG A 237 -30.08 -4.21 8.01
N PRO A 238 -30.97 -3.48 8.71
CA PRO A 238 -32.27 -3.11 8.14
C PRO A 238 -32.10 -2.42 6.78
N GLN A 239 -32.77 -2.95 5.76
CA GLN A 239 -32.69 -2.43 4.39
C GLN A 239 -33.81 -1.45 4.05
N GLN A 240 -34.97 -1.61 4.69
CA GLN A 240 -36.09 -0.69 4.54
C GLN A 240 -36.00 0.41 5.60
N ILE A 241 -35.71 1.62 5.15
CA ILE A 241 -35.78 2.85 5.94
C ILE A 241 -36.70 3.85 5.22
N ALA A 242 -37.01 4.99 5.85
CA ALA A 242 -37.81 6.04 5.22
C ALA A 242 -37.24 6.41 3.83
N GLY A 243 -38.08 6.35 2.79
CA GLY A 243 -37.69 6.61 1.40
C GLY A 243 -37.29 5.38 0.57
N VAL A 244 -37.12 4.20 1.17
CA VAL A 244 -36.85 2.93 0.45
C VAL A 244 -38.16 2.15 0.28
N THR A 245 -38.67 2.06 -0.95
CA THR A 245 -39.96 1.39 -1.23
C THR A 245 -39.88 -0.13 -1.11
N LYS A 246 -38.73 -0.74 -1.43
CA LYS A 246 -38.48 -2.18 -1.33
C LYS A 246 -37.08 -2.41 -0.79
N GLY A 247 -36.97 -3.01 0.39
CA GLY A 247 -35.69 -3.37 1.01
C GLY A 247 -35.51 -4.89 1.03
N TYR A 248 -34.55 -5.40 0.27
CA TYR A 248 -34.22 -6.83 0.23
C TYR A 248 -32.89 -7.08 0.93
N GLY A 249 -32.87 -7.99 1.92
CA GLY A 249 -31.63 -8.39 2.58
C GLY A 249 -30.77 -9.32 1.72
N VAL A 250 -31.39 -10.37 1.20
CA VAL A 250 -30.83 -11.28 0.20
C VAL A 250 -31.85 -11.41 -0.92
N TYR A 251 -31.42 -11.27 -2.17
CA TYR A 251 -32.27 -11.40 -3.35
C TYR A 251 -31.59 -12.27 -4.39
N GLN A 252 -32.35 -13.21 -4.94
CA GLN A 252 -31.94 -14.09 -6.02
C GLN A 252 -32.80 -13.78 -7.25
N ALA A 253 -32.16 -13.38 -8.35
CA ALA A 253 -32.86 -12.96 -9.56
C ALA A 253 -33.19 -14.13 -10.50
N GLY A 254 -32.36 -15.19 -10.52
CA GLY A 254 -32.54 -16.34 -11.40
C GLY A 254 -33.55 -17.34 -10.84
N THR A 255 -34.48 -17.77 -11.70
CA THR A 255 -35.50 -18.78 -11.35
C THR A 255 -34.94 -20.20 -11.26
N ALA A 256 -33.75 -20.43 -11.82
CA ALA A 256 -33.03 -21.71 -11.75
C ALA A 256 -32.01 -21.79 -10.60
N ASP A 257 -31.80 -20.70 -9.87
CA ASP A 257 -30.82 -20.63 -8.78
C ASP A 257 -31.39 -21.31 -7.51
N ILE A 258 -30.55 -22.03 -6.75
CA ILE A 258 -30.97 -22.81 -5.56
C ILE A 258 -30.25 -22.30 -4.31
N ASN A 259 -31.00 -22.05 -3.24
CA ASN A 259 -30.45 -21.77 -1.90
C ASN A 259 -30.35 -23.08 -1.12
N TYR A 260 -29.14 -23.43 -0.66
CA TYR A 260 -28.89 -24.65 0.12
C TYR A 260 -28.34 -24.32 1.51
N PHE A 261 -28.95 -24.89 2.55
CA PHE A 261 -28.53 -24.78 3.94
C PHE A 261 -28.31 -26.19 4.51
N ASP A 262 -27.05 -26.55 4.78
CA ASP A 262 -26.66 -27.89 5.22
C ASP A 262 -27.11 -28.20 6.69
N GLY A 263 -27.43 -27.16 7.47
CA GLY A 263 -27.80 -27.25 8.89
C GLY A 263 -29.20 -26.76 9.25
N ASN A 264 -29.52 -26.79 10.55
CA ASN A 264 -30.81 -26.34 11.06
C ASN A 264 -31.02 -24.83 10.85
N THR A 265 -32.11 -24.46 10.18
CA THR A 265 -32.47 -23.06 9.91
C THR A 265 -33.60 -22.64 10.85
N GLY A 266 -33.33 -21.65 11.70
CA GLY A 266 -34.30 -21.09 12.64
C GLY A 266 -34.79 -19.72 12.18
N PHE A 267 -36.10 -19.52 12.17
CA PHE A 267 -36.70 -18.18 12.06
C PHE A 267 -37.17 -17.76 13.45
N GLY A 268 -36.41 -16.85 14.09
CA GLY A 268 -36.73 -16.32 15.43
C GLY A 268 -36.37 -17.23 16.62
N ALA A 269 -35.73 -18.38 16.39
CA ALA A 269 -35.26 -19.29 17.44
C ALA A 269 -33.73 -19.22 17.59
N ALA A 270 -33.24 -19.02 18.82
CA ALA A 270 -31.81 -18.88 19.10
C ALA A 270 -31.01 -20.19 18.93
N ASN A 271 -31.67 -21.36 18.99
CA ASN A 271 -31.04 -22.69 18.89
C ASN A 271 -31.98 -23.71 18.21
N PRO A 272 -32.20 -23.64 16.89
CA PRO A 272 -33.12 -24.54 16.21
C PRO A 272 -32.60 -26.00 16.28
N GLN A 273 -33.36 -26.88 16.93
CA GLN A 273 -33.05 -28.31 17.02
C GLN A 273 -33.52 -29.12 15.79
N ASN A 274 -34.34 -28.50 14.92
CA ASN A 274 -34.92 -29.10 13.72
C ASN A 274 -34.56 -28.27 12.48
N LYS A 275 -34.57 -28.90 11.29
CA LYS A 275 -34.11 -28.29 10.03
C LYS A 275 -34.86 -27.02 9.62
N LEU A 276 -36.13 -26.90 10.01
CA LEU A 276 -36.96 -25.70 9.85
C LEU A 276 -37.74 -25.47 11.15
N VAL A 277 -37.45 -24.37 11.86
CA VAL A 277 -38.24 -23.93 13.02
C VAL A 277 -38.91 -22.62 12.66
N VAL A 278 -40.24 -22.61 12.61
CA VAL A 278 -41.04 -21.40 12.46
C VAL A 278 -41.69 -21.11 13.82
N ALA A 279 -41.13 -20.15 14.55
CA ALA A 279 -41.60 -19.77 15.88
C ALA A 279 -42.24 -18.38 15.83
N GLN A 280 -43.36 -18.21 16.54
CA GLN A 280 -44.04 -16.91 16.67
C GLN A 280 -44.20 -16.53 18.14
N ALA A 281 -44.06 -15.24 18.45
CA ALA A 281 -44.14 -14.71 19.81
C ALA A 281 -45.57 -14.33 20.29
N SER A 282 -46.60 -14.44 19.44
CA SER A 282 -48.00 -14.11 19.77
C SER A 282 -49.02 -15.01 19.03
N SER A 283 -50.14 -15.31 19.70
CA SER A 283 -50.99 -16.50 19.48
C SER A 283 -52.17 -16.35 18.50
N LEU A 284 -52.23 -15.33 17.66
CA LEU A 284 -53.43 -15.08 16.81
C LEU A 284 -53.22 -15.28 15.30
N VAL A 285 -52.04 -15.73 14.88
CA VAL A 285 -51.74 -16.10 13.48
C VAL A 285 -50.92 -17.40 13.54
N PRO A 286 -51.11 -18.37 12.62
CA PRO A 286 -50.26 -19.55 12.56
C PRO A 286 -48.81 -19.15 12.22
N ALA A 287 -47.85 -19.69 12.96
CA ALA A 287 -46.42 -19.42 12.72
C ALA A 287 -46.01 -19.82 11.30
N ALA A 288 -46.64 -20.84 10.71
CA ALA A 288 -46.53 -21.19 9.30
C ALA A 288 -47.93 -21.45 8.72
N LEU A 289 -48.27 -20.78 7.60
CA LEU A 289 -49.48 -21.06 6.82
C LEU A 289 -49.05 -21.72 5.50
N ILE A 290 -49.45 -22.98 5.30
CA ILE A 290 -49.34 -23.67 4.02
C ILE A 290 -50.78 -23.80 3.52
N GLN A 291 -51.15 -22.96 2.55
CA GLN A 291 -52.50 -22.84 2.00
C GLN A 291 -52.46 -23.23 0.52
N ASP A 292 -53.31 -24.18 0.13
CA ASP A 292 -53.69 -24.41 -1.25
C ASP A 292 -55.02 -23.68 -1.49
N THR A 293 -55.15 -22.97 -2.61
CA THR A 293 -56.36 -22.22 -2.98
C THR A 293 -57.27 -22.97 -3.95
N ASP A 294 -56.88 -24.17 -4.38
CA ASP A 294 -57.66 -25.00 -5.29
C ASP A 294 -58.48 -26.10 -4.57
N THR A 295 -59.41 -26.74 -5.29
CA THR A 295 -60.40 -27.71 -4.74
C THR A 295 -59.85 -29.15 -4.59
N GLY A 296 -58.53 -29.34 -4.68
CA GLY A 296 -57.85 -30.63 -4.50
C GLY A 296 -57.10 -30.68 -3.18
N ASP A 297 -57.05 -31.86 -2.55
CA ASP A 297 -56.52 -32.07 -1.20
C ASP A 297 -55.17 -31.36 -0.96
N ALA A 298 -55.15 -30.40 -0.03
CA ALA A 298 -53.92 -29.93 0.61
C ALA A 298 -53.38 -31.05 1.53
N GLY A 299 -52.81 -32.09 0.93
CA GLY A 299 -52.24 -33.23 1.63
C GLY A 299 -50.86 -32.88 2.19
N LEU A 300 -50.77 -32.52 3.47
CA LEU A 300 -49.51 -32.59 4.21
C LEU A 300 -49.18 -34.06 4.49
N ALA A 301 -48.32 -34.68 3.68
CA ALA A 301 -47.82 -36.01 3.94
C ALA A 301 -46.69 -35.97 4.99
N PHE A 302 -46.99 -36.29 6.24
CA PHE A 302 -45.96 -36.60 7.24
C PHE A 302 -45.59 -38.08 7.12
N ASN A 303 -44.36 -38.38 6.68
CA ASN A 303 -43.79 -39.71 6.89
C ASN A 303 -43.33 -39.83 8.34
N VAL A 304 -44.23 -40.29 9.21
CA VAL A 304 -43.88 -40.63 10.59
C VAL A 304 -43.39 -42.07 10.60
N SER A 305 -42.12 -42.30 10.26
CA SER A 305 -41.51 -43.62 10.44
C SER A 305 -41.24 -43.85 11.93
N GLY A 306 -42.26 -44.35 12.64
CA GLY A 306 -42.12 -45.19 13.82
C GLY A 306 -41.87 -44.50 15.17
N ALA A 307 -42.95 -44.08 15.84
CA ALA A 307 -43.25 -44.39 17.25
C ALA A 307 -44.48 -43.58 17.69
N SER A 308 -45.50 -44.27 18.20
CA SER A 308 -46.65 -43.65 18.86
C SER A 308 -46.21 -42.98 20.17
N PHE A 309 -46.61 -41.72 20.38
CA PHE A 309 -46.47 -41.08 21.69
C PHE A 309 -47.60 -41.57 22.61
N THR A 310 -47.24 -42.23 23.71
CA THR A 310 -48.02 -42.22 24.96
C THR A 310 -47.51 -41.11 25.85
#